data_AF-A0A2Z7BV97-F1
#
_entry.id   AF-A0A2Z7BV97-F1
#
_cell.length_a   1.000
_cell.length_b   1.000
_cell.length_c   1.000
_cell.angle_alpha   90.00
_cell.angle_beta   90.00
_cell.angle_gamma   90.00
#
_symmetry.space_group_name_H-M   'P 1'
#
loop_
_entity.id
_entity.type
_entity.pdbx_description
1 polymer ?
#
loop_
_entity_poly.entity_id
_entity_poly.type
_entity_poly.pdbx_seq_one_letter_code
_entity_poly.pdbx_strand_id
1 'polypeptide(L)'
;MNITFSINPSVLQVSSEWEGDLLSQSGAPGPALSPIPTASPPPPPLLTAPPPPPSVFGSPPTPPVMAPTPPPVKPPRTTSDCIPLCMVRCKYHSRKNICMRTCLTCCNRCKCVPPGQFGNKEKCGKCYTDMTTRGGKLKCP
;
A
#
# COMPACT_ATOMS: atom_id res chain seq x y z
N MET A 1 -31.98 40.32 -6.29
CA MET A 1 -31.20 40.03 -7.52
C MET A 1 -31.18 38.52 -7.70
N ASN A 2 -32.04 37.98 -8.58
CA ASN A 2 -32.12 36.54 -8.86
C ASN A 2 -31.30 36.22 -10.10
N ILE A 3 -30.31 35.33 -9.97
CA ILE A 3 -29.50 34.84 -11.09
C ILE A 3 -30.13 33.54 -11.59
N THR A 4 -30.72 33.61 -12.78
CA THR A 4 -31.22 32.46 -13.53
C THR A 4 -30.05 31.75 -14.21
N PHE A 5 -29.80 30.48 -13.88
CA PHE A 5 -28.86 29.63 -14.63
C PHE A 5 -29.59 28.94 -15.77
N SER A 6 -29.19 29.26 -17.00
CA SER A 6 -29.68 28.61 -18.22
C SER A 6 -28.88 27.33 -18.45
N ILE A 7 -29.50 26.17 -18.25
CA ILE A 7 -28.92 24.86 -18.54
C ILE A 7 -29.41 24.41 -19.93
N ASN A 8 -28.49 24.22 -20.87
CA ASN A 8 -28.78 23.80 -22.24
C ASN A 8 -28.67 22.26 -22.35
N PRO A 9 -29.74 21.52 -22.73
CA PRO A 9 -29.80 20.05 -22.66
C PRO A 9 -29.53 19.32 -23.99
N SER A 10 -28.41 19.59 -24.68
CA SER A 10 -28.18 19.05 -26.04
C SER A 10 -26.90 18.23 -26.24
N VAL A 11 -26.44 17.44 -25.27
CA VAL A 11 -25.42 16.41 -25.55
C VAL A 11 -25.88 15.05 -25.04
N LEU A 12 -26.84 14.48 -25.74
CA LEU A 12 -27.11 13.04 -25.80
C LEU A 12 -26.46 12.50 -27.08
N GLN A 13 -25.83 11.32 -26.94
CA GLN A 13 -25.37 10.38 -27.98
C GLN A 13 -24.12 10.69 -28.81
N VAL A 14 -23.15 9.76 -28.76
CA VAL A 14 -22.71 8.92 -29.90
C VAL A 14 -21.80 7.80 -29.32
N SER A 15 -22.32 6.59 -29.15
CA SER A 15 -22.24 5.44 -30.07
C SER A 15 -20.82 4.94 -30.33
N SER A 16 -20.56 3.75 -29.78
CA SER A 16 -19.88 2.64 -30.40
C SER A 16 -20.16 2.54 -31.91
N GLU A 17 -19.13 2.36 -32.74
CA GLU A 17 -19.07 1.28 -33.74
C GLU A 17 -17.69 1.20 -34.43
N TRP A 18 -17.27 -0.06 -34.51
CA TRP A 18 -16.25 -0.79 -35.25
C TRP A 18 -16.23 -0.65 -36.80
N GLU A 19 -15.09 -1.07 -37.38
CA GLU A 19 -14.84 -1.56 -38.75
C GLU A 19 -14.68 -0.59 -39.95
N GLY A 20 -13.65 -0.85 -40.77
CA GLY A 20 -13.36 -0.21 -42.07
C GLY A 20 -11.90 0.26 -42.20
N ASP A 21 -10.93 -0.64 -42.43
CA ASP A 21 -10.38 -1.00 -43.76
C ASP A 21 -9.54 0.12 -44.42
N LEU A 22 -8.21 -0.06 -44.48
CA LEU A 22 -7.45 0.01 -45.74
C LEU A 22 -5.95 -0.36 -45.56
N LEU A 23 -5.66 -1.58 -45.99
CA LEU A 23 -4.54 -2.06 -46.79
C LEU A 23 -3.33 -1.12 -47.10
N SER A 24 -2.14 -1.60 -46.67
CA SER A 24 -0.85 -1.66 -47.40
C SER A 24 -0.07 -0.38 -47.77
N GLN A 25 1.17 -0.30 -47.26
CA GLN A 25 2.35 -0.14 -48.11
C GLN A 25 3.64 -0.56 -47.40
N SER A 26 4.35 -1.47 -48.08
CA SER A 26 5.67 -2.01 -47.79
C SER A 26 6.78 -1.00 -48.06
N GLY A 27 7.56 -0.64 -47.03
CA GLY A 27 8.85 0.05 -47.16
C GLY A 27 10.00 -0.92 -46.88
N ALA A 28 10.97 -0.99 -47.79
CA ALA A 28 12.12 -1.89 -47.72
C ALA A 28 13.02 -1.66 -46.49
N PRO A 29 13.64 -2.71 -45.92
CA PRO A 29 14.65 -2.54 -44.87
C PRO A 29 15.97 -2.02 -45.47
N GLY A 30 16.44 -0.88 -44.97
CA GLY A 30 17.80 -0.40 -45.22
C GLY A 30 18.86 -1.36 -44.65
N PRO A 31 20.12 -1.27 -45.12
CA PRO A 31 21.19 -2.16 -44.66
C PRO A 31 21.44 -1.96 -43.17
N ALA A 32 21.40 -3.07 -42.43
CA ALA A 32 21.71 -3.14 -41.01
C ALA A 32 23.16 -2.72 -40.77
N LEU A 33 23.35 -1.55 -40.18
CA LEU A 33 24.62 -1.20 -39.54
C LEU A 33 24.76 -2.06 -38.30
N SER A 34 25.70 -3.00 -38.32
CA SER A 34 26.06 -3.83 -37.18
C SER A 34 26.39 -2.94 -35.97
N PRO A 35 25.76 -3.13 -34.80
CA PRO A 35 26.19 -2.47 -33.59
C PRO A 35 27.57 -2.98 -33.20
N ILE A 36 28.51 -2.05 -33.03
CA ILE A 36 29.84 -2.29 -32.45
C ILE A 36 29.62 -2.98 -31.09
N PRO A 37 30.35 -4.06 -30.75
CA PRO A 37 30.26 -4.66 -29.44
C PRO A 37 30.79 -3.65 -28.41
N THR A 38 29.86 -2.95 -27.76
CA THR A 38 30.18 -2.13 -26.59
C THR A 38 30.49 -3.12 -25.47
N ALA A 39 31.78 -3.25 -25.15
CA ALA A 39 32.22 -3.99 -23.99
C ALA A 39 31.46 -3.45 -22.77
N SER A 40 30.75 -4.33 -22.07
CA SER A 40 30.04 -3.96 -20.85
C SER A 40 31.05 -3.42 -19.83
N PRO A 41 30.72 -2.33 -19.11
CA PRO A 41 31.59 -1.86 -18.03
C PRO A 41 31.78 -2.99 -17.01
N PRO A 42 32.97 -3.11 -16.38
CA PRO A 42 33.20 -4.12 -15.37
C PRO A 42 32.17 -3.97 -14.24
N PRO A 43 31.69 -5.08 -13.65
CA PRO A 43 30.79 -4.99 -12.50
C PRO A 43 31.48 -4.17 -11.40
N PRO A 44 30.74 -3.31 -10.69
CA PRO A 44 31.30 -2.66 -9.51
C PRO A 44 31.79 -3.75 -8.53
N PRO A 45 32.89 -3.50 -7.79
CA PRO A 45 33.32 -4.44 -6.77
C PRO A 45 32.14 -4.68 -5.83
N LEU A 46 31.81 -5.97 -5.58
CA LEU A 46 30.87 -6.33 -4.52
C LEU A 46 31.47 -5.82 -3.21
N LEU A 47 31.04 -4.64 -2.76
CA LEU A 47 31.18 -4.26 -1.37
C LEU A 47 30.30 -5.24 -0.60
N THR A 48 30.94 -6.27 -0.06
CA THR A 48 30.36 -7.17 0.91
C THR A 48 29.76 -6.31 2.02
N ALA A 49 28.43 -6.29 2.09
CA ALA A 49 27.75 -5.65 3.19
C ALA A 49 28.31 -6.22 4.50
N PRO A 50 28.63 -5.38 5.50
CA PRO A 50 29.06 -5.87 6.80
C PRO A 50 28.00 -6.84 7.34
N PRO A 51 28.41 -7.92 8.05
CA PRO A 51 27.46 -8.85 8.63
C PRO A 51 26.44 -8.09 9.48
N PRO A 52 25.14 -8.44 9.43
CA PRO A 52 24.17 -7.83 10.33
C PRO A 52 24.66 -8.03 11.78
N PRO A 53 24.48 -7.03 12.66
CA PRO A 53 24.84 -7.20 14.07
C PRO A 53 24.15 -8.45 14.63
N PRO A 54 24.80 -9.21 15.53
CA PRO A 54 24.17 -10.37 16.15
C PRO A 54 22.83 -9.92 16.75
N SER A 55 21.75 -10.58 16.32
CA SER A 55 20.44 -10.44 16.98
C SER A 55 20.65 -10.79 18.44
N VAL A 56 20.71 -9.76 19.28
CA VAL A 56 20.66 -9.93 20.72
C VAL A 56 19.23 -10.39 21.00
N PHE A 57 19.04 -11.70 21.04
CA PHE A 57 17.84 -12.34 21.56
C PHE A 57 17.77 -12.01 23.05
N GLY A 58 17.27 -10.80 23.34
CA GLY A 58 16.90 -10.39 24.67
C GLY A 58 15.71 -11.22 25.14
N SER A 59 16.00 -12.06 26.12
CA SER A 59 15.11 -12.73 27.08
C SER A 59 13.93 -13.59 26.55
N PRO A 60 13.69 -14.76 27.17
CA PRO A 60 12.56 -15.62 26.84
C PRO A 60 11.21 -14.89 27.05
N PRO A 61 10.15 -15.25 26.29
CA PRO A 61 8.82 -14.74 26.58
C PRO A 61 8.41 -15.24 27.96
N THR A 62 8.10 -14.32 28.86
CA THR A 62 7.26 -14.64 30.03
C THR A 62 6.04 -15.42 29.53
N PRO A 63 5.65 -16.53 30.20
CA PRO A 63 4.44 -17.25 29.84
C PRO A 63 3.23 -16.29 29.86
N PRO A 64 2.22 -16.49 29.01
CA PRO A 64 1.04 -15.66 29.05
C PRO A 64 0.38 -15.87 30.41
N VAL A 65 0.43 -14.85 31.27
CA VAL A 65 -0.51 -14.71 32.37
C VAL A 65 -1.89 -14.76 31.69
N MET A 66 -2.62 -15.83 31.98
CA MET A 66 -3.99 -16.02 31.51
C MET A 66 -4.83 -14.96 32.22
N ALA A 67 -4.96 -13.79 31.57
CA ALA A 67 -5.76 -12.71 32.08
C ALA A 67 -7.25 -13.07 31.96
N PRO A 68 -8.08 -12.71 32.96
CA PRO A 68 -9.52 -12.87 32.88
C PRO A 68 -10.07 -12.12 31.66
N THR A 69 -11.10 -12.69 31.07
CA THR A 69 -11.80 -12.28 29.85
C THR A 69 -11.78 -10.75 29.64
N PRO A 70 -11.29 -10.24 28.50
CA PRO A 70 -11.24 -8.80 28.29
C PRO A 70 -12.67 -8.23 28.25
N PRO A 71 -12.93 -7.10 28.92
CA PRO A 71 -14.19 -6.38 28.79
C PRO A 71 -14.41 -6.00 27.31
N PRO A 72 -15.66 -5.71 26.90
CA PRO A 72 -15.97 -5.33 25.52
C PRO A 72 -15.01 -4.24 25.05
N VAL A 73 -14.22 -4.57 24.02
CA VAL A 73 -13.11 -3.74 23.52
C VAL A 73 -13.69 -2.40 23.06
N LYS A 74 -13.63 -1.40 23.94
CA LYS A 74 -13.95 -0.02 23.59
C LYS A 74 -12.98 0.40 22.47
N PRO A 75 -13.46 1.04 21.39
CA PRO A 75 -12.60 1.49 20.31
C PRO A 75 -11.49 2.39 20.88
N PRO A 76 -10.22 2.24 20.44
CA PRO A 76 -9.11 3.04 20.94
C PRO A 76 -9.40 4.52 20.68
N ARG A 77 -9.60 5.29 21.75
CA ARG A 77 -10.05 6.69 21.64
C ARG A 77 -8.90 7.68 21.59
N THR A 78 -7.70 7.24 21.99
CA THR A 78 -6.51 8.07 22.14
C THR A 78 -5.29 7.44 21.45
N THR A 79 -4.30 8.26 21.11
CA THR A 79 -3.07 7.81 20.41
C THR A 79 -2.24 6.82 21.23
N SER A 80 -2.30 6.89 22.56
CA SER A 80 -1.61 5.93 23.45
C SER A 80 -2.18 4.52 23.33
N ASP A 81 -3.50 4.39 23.13
CA ASP A 81 -4.17 3.11 22.97
C ASP A 81 -3.82 2.42 21.64
N CYS A 82 -3.42 3.22 20.64
CA CYS A 82 -3.01 2.73 19.33
C CYS A 82 -1.68 1.96 19.38
N ILE A 83 -0.74 2.37 20.24
CA ILE A 83 0.62 1.81 20.29
C ILE A 83 0.61 0.29 20.54
N PRO A 84 0.01 -0.22 21.63
CA PRO A 84 0.02 -1.67 21.90
C PRO A 84 -0.74 -2.46 20.83
N LEU A 85 -1.82 -1.90 20.27
CA LEU A 85 -2.59 -2.56 19.20
C LEU A 85 -1.79 -2.67 17.90
N CYS A 86 -1.10 -1.59 17.52
CA CYS A 86 -0.24 -1.58 16.34
C CYS A 86 0.96 -2.50 16.51
N MET A 87 1.51 -2.64 17.72
CA MET A 87 2.59 -3.61 17.98
C MET A 87 2.14 -5.05 17.69
N VAL A 88 0.93 -5.42 18.12
CA VAL A 88 0.37 -6.73 17.80
C VAL A 88 0.17 -6.88 16.29
N ARG A 89 -0.46 -5.90 15.63
CA ARG A 89 -0.73 -5.89 14.19
C ARG A 89 0.54 -6.07 13.35
N CYS A 90 1.61 -5.38 13.74
CA CYS A 90 2.87 -5.33 13.00
C CYS A 90 3.88 -6.41 13.38
N LYS A 91 3.55 -7.29 14.35
CA LYS A 91 4.49 -8.29 14.93
C LYS A 91 5.16 -9.18 13.88
N TYR A 92 4.39 -9.63 12.89
CA TYR A 92 4.88 -10.52 11.82
C TYR A 92 5.16 -9.80 10.50
N HIS A 93 5.06 -8.48 10.47
CA HIS A 93 5.34 -7.72 9.27
C HIS A 93 6.86 -7.67 9.04
N SER A 94 7.33 -8.03 7.84
CA SER A 94 8.77 -7.99 7.49
C SER A 94 9.38 -6.60 7.76
N ARG A 95 8.63 -5.55 7.45
CA ARG A 95 9.01 -4.15 7.69
C ARG A 95 8.24 -3.56 8.88
N LYS A 96 8.65 -3.90 10.10
CA LYS A 96 7.96 -3.51 11.35
C LYS A 96 7.85 -1.99 11.53
N ASN A 97 8.93 -1.25 11.32
CA ASN A 97 8.95 0.21 11.50
C ASN A 97 7.98 0.94 10.54
N ILE A 98 7.91 0.48 9.29
CA ILE A 98 6.98 1.03 8.29
C ILE A 98 5.54 0.69 8.66
N CYS A 99 5.28 -0.56 9.04
CA CYS A 99 3.95 -0.98 9.49
C CYS A 99 3.48 -0.18 10.71
N MET A 100 4.34 0.03 11.71
CA MET A 100 4.00 0.81 12.91
C MET A 100 3.64 2.25 12.55
N ARG A 101 4.41 2.90 11.67
CA ARG A 101 4.15 4.28 11.24
C ARG A 101 2.82 4.42 10.51
N THR A 102 2.51 3.50 9.60
CA THR A 102 1.22 3.52 8.87
C THR A 102 0.06 3.15 9.78
N CYS A 103 0.21 2.13 10.63
CA CYS A 103 -0.80 1.72 11.60
C CYS A 103 -1.17 2.85 12.56
N LEU A 104 -0.19 3.55 13.15
CA LEU A 104 -0.45 4.68 14.05
C LEU A 104 -1.16 5.83 13.32
N THR A 105 -0.79 6.10 12.07
CA THR A 105 -1.49 7.12 11.25
C THR A 105 -2.96 6.73 11.02
N CYS A 106 -3.21 5.47 10.67
CA CYS A 106 -4.56 4.95 10.46
C CYS A 106 -5.36 4.92 11.76
N CYS A 107 -4.74 4.53 12.88
CA CYS A 107 -5.39 4.52 14.19
C CYS A 107 -5.75 5.92 14.66
N ASN A 108 -4.87 6.91 14.49
CA ASN A 108 -5.17 8.30 14.86
C ASN A 108 -6.35 8.87 14.06
N ARG A 109 -6.49 8.47 12.80
CA ARG A 109 -7.57 8.96 11.93
C ARG A 109 -8.88 8.19 12.12
N CYS A 110 -8.82 6.87 12.23
CA CYS A 110 -9.98 5.99 12.28
C CYS A 110 -10.37 5.54 13.70
N LYS A 111 -9.55 5.86 14.70
CA LYS A 111 -9.72 5.47 16.11
C LYS A 111 -10.01 3.97 16.29
N CYS A 112 -9.38 3.16 15.44
CA CYS A 112 -9.58 1.71 15.40
C CYS A 112 -8.34 1.03 14.80
N VAL A 113 -7.92 -0.06 15.43
CA VAL A 113 -6.94 -1.01 14.90
C VAL A 113 -7.61 -2.37 14.85
N PRO A 114 -7.64 -3.07 13.71
CA PRO A 114 -8.36 -4.32 13.64
C PRO A 114 -7.61 -5.43 14.37
N PRO A 115 -8.32 -6.32 15.09
CA PRO A 115 -7.70 -7.36 15.89
C PRO A 115 -7.05 -8.43 15.01
N GLY A 116 -5.89 -8.92 15.45
CA GLY A 116 -5.05 -9.85 14.69
C GLY A 116 -3.98 -9.15 13.85
N GLN A 117 -3.15 -9.94 13.17
CA GLN A 117 -1.98 -9.48 12.43
C GLN A 117 -2.24 -9.37 10.93
N PHE A 118 -3.19 -10.16 10.42
CA PHE A 118 -3.58 -10.20 9.03
C PHE A 118 -5.11 -10.12 8.92
N GLY A 119 -5.61 -9.48 7.87
CA GLY A 119 -7.05 -9.38 7.59
C GLY A 119 -7.84 -8.54 8.61
N ASN A 120 -9.13 -8.87 8.76
CA ASN A 120 -10.09 -8.28 9.71
C ASN A 120 -10.28 -6.76 9.56
N LYS A 121 -9.94 -6.20 8.41
CA LYS A 121 -9.98 -4.75 8.17
C LYS A 121 -11.42 -4.21 8.27
N GLU A 122 -12.39 -5.04 7.89
CA GLU A 122 -13.83 -4.81 7.97
C GLU A 122 -14.31 -4.52 9.40
N LYS A 123 -13.61 -5.00 10.44
CA LYS A 123 -13.97 -4.71 11.84
C LYS A 123 -13.79 -3.24 12.21
N CYS A 124 -12.90 -2.53 11.53
CA CYS A 124 -12.72 -1.08 11.67
C CYS A 124 -13.48 -0.29 10.59
N GLY A 125 -14.25 -0.98 9.75
CA GLY A 125 -15.07 -0.39 8.70
C GLY A 125 -14.27 0.33 7.62
N LYS A 126 -15.00 1.18 6.89
CA LYS A 126 -14.58 1.87 5.67
C LYS A 126 -13.35 2.75 5.86
N CYS A 127 -13.20 3.39 7.02
CA CYS A 127 -12.07 4.28 7.29
C CYS A 127 -10.72 3.57 7.17
N TYR A 128 -10.62 2.32 7.63
CA TYR A 128 -9.36 1.56 7.59
C TYR A 128 -9.17 0.87 6.23
N THR A 129 -10.26 0.43 5.58
CA THR A 129 -10.21 -0.28 4.29
C THR A 129 -10.05 0.64 3.10
N ASP A 130 -10.60 1.85 3.13
CA ASP A 130 -10.72 2.71 1.95
C ASP A 130 -9.59 3.75 1.90
N MET A 131 -8.75 3.80 2.94
CA MET A 131 -7.63 4.71 3.00
C MET A 131 -6.53 4.26 2.04
N THR A 132 -6.36 5.01 0.95
CA THR A 132 -5.37 4.74 -0.08
C THR A 132 -4.27 5.79 -0.07
N THR A 133 -3.10 5.40 -0.59
CA THR A 133 -2.02 6.32 -0.93
C THR A 133 -2.31 6.96 -2.29
N ARG A 134 -1.56 8.01 -2.66
CA ARG A 134 -1.71 8.66 -3.99
C ARG A 134 -1.58 7.66 -5.16
N GLY A 135 -0.87 6.55 -4.98
CA GLY A 135 -0.73 5.48 -5.98
C GLY A 135 -1.83 4.41 -5.95
N GLY A 136 -2.98 4.66 -5.33
CA GLY A 136 -4.12 3.74 -5.30
C GLY A 136 -3.94 2.49 -4.42
N LYS A 137 -2.78 2.32 -3.77
CA LYS A 137 -2.54 1.19 -2.85
C LYS A 137 -3.11 1.49 -1.48
N LEU A 138 -3.66 0.47 -0.83
CA LEU A 138 -4.11 0.52 0.57
C LEU A 138 -2.98 1.03 1.48
N LYS A 139 -3.29 2.07 2.25
CA LYS A 139 -2.34 2.73 3.16
C LYS A 139 -2.20 1.97 4.48
N CYS A 140 -3.30 1.45 5.00
CA CYS A 140 -3.35 0.80 6.30
C CYS A 140 -2.96 -0.69 6.22
N PRO A 141 -2.15 -1.19 7.17
CA PRO A 141 -1.67 -2.58 7.16
C PRO A 141 -2.81 -3.60 7.28
#